data_AF-A0A523QR16-F1
#
_entry.id   AF-A0A523QR16-F1
#
_cell.length_a   1.000
_cell.length_b   1.000
_cell.length_c   1.000
_cell.angle_alpha   90.00
_cell.angle_beta   90.00
_cell.angle_gamma   90.00
#
_symmetry.space_group_name_H-M   'P 1'
#
loop_
_entity.id
_entity.type
_entity.pdbx_description
1 polymer ?
#
loop_
_entity_poly.entity_id
_entity_poly.type
_entity_poly.pdbx_seq_one_letter_code
_entity_poly.pdbx_strand_id
1 'polypeptide(L)'
;MPKYTKLPAITGKQLIKLLKKDGWTIGRKTKHGITLRKAFSNRTRVTFVPDTRASLPEGTLQDILSTDQTGIGKRGLLDLTNKYGV
;
A
#
# COMPACT_ATOMS: atom_id res chain seq x y z
N MET A 1 4.29 -21.20 -1.74
CA MET A 1 3.51 -20.15 -1.04
C MET A 1 2.15 -20.02 -1.70
N PRO A 2 1.06 -19.81 -0.95
CA PRO A 2 -0.27 -19.65 -1.55
C PRO A 2 -0.26 -18.42 -2.47
N LYS A 3 -0.71 -18.61 -3.72
CA LYS A 3 -0.82 -17.54 -4.70
C LYS A 3 -2.14 -16.81 -4.46
N TYR A 4 -2.09 -15.56 -4.03
CA TYR A 4 -3.31 -14.78 -3.82
C TYR A 4 -3.95 -14.43 -5.17
N THR A 5 -5.21 -14.83 -5.35
CA THR A 5 -6.02 -14.56 -6.56
C THR A 5 -7.10 -13.51 -6.32
N LYS A 6 -7.39 -13.19 -5.05
CA LYS A 6 -8.33 -12.16 -4.60
C LYS A 6 -7.60 -11.16 -3.70
N LEU A 7 -8.13 -9.94 -3.59
CA LEU A 7 -7.58 -8.92 -2.68
C LEU A 7 -7.52 -9.51 -1.26
N PRO A 8 -6.33 -9.66 -0.66
CA PRO A 8 -6.24 -10.16 0.69
C PRO A 8 -6.77 -9.11 1.66
N ALA A 9 -7.34 -9.55 2.78
CA ALA A 9 -7.56 -8.68 3.92
C ALA A 9 -6.19 -8.29 4.48
N ILE A 10 -5.81 -7.01 4.33
CA ILE A 10 -4.52 -6.49 4.81
C ILE A 10 -4.75 -5.37 5.80
N THR A 11 -3.90 -5.32 6.82
CA THR A 11 -3.85 -4.19 7.75
C THR A 11 -3.07 -3.02 7.15
N GLY A 12 -3.28 -1.83 7.70
CA GLY A 12 -2.51 -0.64 7.32
C GLY A 12 -1.01 -0.82 7.52
N LYS A 13 -0.60 -1.48 8.62
CA LYS A 13 0.81 -1.80 8.89
C LYS A 13 1.44 -2.70 7.83
N GLN A 14 0.71 -3.71 7.40
CA GLN A 14 1.15 -4.61 6.35
C GLN A 14 1.29 -3.88 5.01
N LEU A 15 0.31 -3.05 4.66
CA LEU A 15 0.36 -2.22 3.45
C LEU A 15 1.58 -1.29 3.46
N ILE A 16 1.84 -0.61 4.58
CA ILE A 16 3.03 0.26 4.73
C ILE A 16 4.32 -0.53 4.52
N LYS A 17 4.42 -1.73 5.09
CA LYS A 17 5.60 -2.60 4.92
C LYS A 17 5.80 -3.02 3.46
N LEU A 18 4.72 -3.40 2.77
CA LEU A 18 4.75 -3.78 1.37
C LEU A 18 5.16 -2.60 0.48
N LEU A 19 4.57 -1.43 0.69
CA LEU A 19 4.91 -0.21 -0.07
C LEU A 19 6.37 0.20 0.18
N LYS A 20 6.89 0.07 1.41
CA LYS A 20 8.32 0.28 1.67
C LYS A 20 9.21 -0.65 0.86
N LYS A 21 8.83 -1.93 0.73
CA LYS A 21 9.57 -2.89 -0.10
C LYS A 21 9.45 -2.61 -1.59
N ASP A 22 8.36 -1.98 -2.02
CA ASP A 22 8.18 -1.43 -3.37
C ASP A 22 9.00 -0.13 -3.59
N GLY A 23 9.75 0.36 -2.60
CA GLY A 23 10.58 1.56 -2.73
C GLY A 23 9.87 2.86 -2.35
N TRP A 24 8.72 2.79 -1.69
CA TRP A 24 8.12 3.97 -1.06
C TRP A 24 8.89 4.36 0.21
N THR A 25 9.09 5.66 0.39
CA THR A 25 9.76 6.21 1.57
C THR A 25 8.74 6.78 2.53
N ILE A 26 8.98 6.61 3.84
CA ILE A 26 8.15 7.21 4.89
C ILE A 26 8.34 8.73 4.84
N GLY A 27 7.23 9.45 4.77
CA GLY A 27 7.15 10.90 4.96
C GLY A 27 6.77 11.23 6.40
N ARG A 28 5.72 12.03 6.56
CA ARG A 28 5.16 12.41 7.86
C ARG A 28 4.34 11.28 8.47
N LYS A 29 4.55 11.04 9.76
CA LYS A 29 3.68 10.21 10.61
C LYS A 29 2.71 11.10 11.38
N THR A 30 1.46 10.68 11.48
CA THR A 30 0.40 11.33 12.27
C THR A 30 -0.22 10.31 13.22
N LYS A 31 -1.12 10.76 14.10
CA LYS A 31 -1.86 9.87 15.02
C LYS A 31 -2.68 8.80 14.27
N HIS A 32 -3.13 9.10 13.06
CA HIS A 32 -4.07 8.26 12.31
C HIS A 32 -3.41 7.46 11.18
N GLY A 33 -2.18 7.80 10.80
CA GLY A 33 -1.51 7.09 9.71
C GLY A 33 -0.19 7.70 9.29
N ILE A 34 0.32 7.19 8.18
CA ILE A 34 1.64 7.52 7.66
C ILE A 34 1.50 7.95 6.20
N THR A 35 2.12 9.08 5.87
CA THR A 35 2.30 9.48 4.47
C THR A 35 3.52 8.75 3.90
N LEU A 36 3.37 8.21 2.70
CA LEU A 36 4.40 7.55 1.92
C LEU A 36 4.61 8.31 0.63
N ARG A 37 5.87 8.43 0.18
CA ARG A 37 6.22 9.10 -1.08
C ARG A 37 7.15 8.26 -1.92
N LYS A 38 6.94 8.27 -3.24
CA LYS A 38 7.81 7.60 -4.22
C LYS A 38 7.94 8.49 -5.45
N ALA A 39 9.18 8.62 -5.92
CA ALA A 39 9.45 9.31 -7.18
C ALA A 39 9.09 8.38 -8.35
N PHE A 40 8.28 8.89 -9.27
CA PHE A 40 8.02 8.28 -10.57
C PHE A 40 8.64 9.16 -11.65
N SER A 41 8.77 8.63 -12.87
CA SER A 41 9.43 9.30 -13.99
C SER A 41 8.87 10.71 -14.29
N ASN A 42 7.59 10.93 -14.04
CA ASN A 42 6.91 12.20 -14.33
C ASN A 42 6.61 13.06 -13.09
N ARG A 43 6.47 12.46 -11.91
CA ARG A 43 6.10 13.18 -10.68
C ARG A 43 6.44 12.37 -9.43
N THR A 44 6.58 13.05 -8.31
CA THR A 44 6.53 12.38 -7.00
C THR A 44 5.07 12.16 -6.62
N ARG A 45 4.71 10.94 -6.24
CA ARG A 45 3.39 10.64 -5.69
C ARG A 45 3.48 10.53 -4.19
N VAL A 46 2.43 10.99 -3.52
CA VAL A 46 2.27 10.92 -2.07
C VAL A 46 0.94 10.25 -1.78
N THR A 47 0.95 9.28 -0.88
CA THR A 47 -0.26 8.62 -0.41
C THR A 47 -0.30 8.59 1.11
N PHE A 48 -1.50 8.60 1.68
CA PHE A 48 -1.72 8.43 3.11
C PHE A 48 -2.26 7.03 3.39
N VAL A 49 -1.61 6.30 4.29
CA VAL A 49 -2.04 4.97 4.71
C VAL A 49 -2.38 4.99 6.19
N PRO A 50 -3.61 4.61 6.60
CA PRO A 50 -3.96 4.46 8.00
C PRO A 50 -3.02 3.48 8.72
N ASP A 51 -2.47 3.83 9.88
CA ASP A 51 -1.58 2.95 10.66
C ASP A 51 -2.40 2.15 11.68
N THR A 52 -3.21 1.22 11.14
CA THR A 52 -4.13 0.39 11.93
C THR A 52 -3.70 -1.09 11.95
N ARG A 53 -4.07 -1.78 13.04
CA ARG A 53 -3.99 -3.24 13.18
C ARG A 53 -5.24 -3.94 12.66
N ALA A 54 -6.33 -3.22 12.42
CA ALA A 54 -7.51 -3.75 11.76
C ALA A 54 -7.27 -3.86 10.25
N SER A 55 -7.98 -4.79 9.60
CA SER A 55 -8.00 -4.86 8.14
C SER A 55 -8.58 -3.58 7.56
N LEU A 56 -7.97 -3.08 6.49
CA LEU A 56 -8.49 -1.93 5.77
C LEU A 56 -9.79 -2.32 5.06
N PRO A 57 -10.83 -1.47 5.10
CA PRO A 57 -12.01 -1.64 4.27
C PRO A 57 -11.62 -1.72 2.79
N GLU A 58 -12.37 -2.49 2.00
CA GLU A 58 -12.03 -2.70 0.60
C GLU A 58 -11.99 -1.38 -0.19
N GLY A 59 -12.94 -0.47 0.05
CA GLY A 59 -12.95 0.85 -0.60
C GLY A 59 -11.69 1.66 -0.30
N THR A 60 -11.30 1.77 0.98
CA THR A 60 -10.07 2.45 1.40
C THR A 60 -8.83 1.82 0.77
N LEU A 61 -8.79 0.49 0.69
CA LEU A 61 -7.69 -0.21 0.03
C LEU A 61 -7.66 0.11 -1.47
N GLN A 62 -8.80 0.04 -2.16
CA GLN A 62 -8.89 0.36 -3.59
C GLN A 62 -8.46 1.80 -3.87
N ASP A 63 -8.86 2.77 -3.04
CA ASP A 63 -8.49 4.17 -3.17
C ASP A 63 -6.96 4.36 -3.07
N ILE A 64 -6.32 3.71 -2.09
CA ILE A 64 -4.86 3.77 -1.94
C ILE A 64 -4.15 3.13 -3.14
N LEU A 65 -4.70 2.02 -3.67
CA LEU A 65 -4.14 1.30 -4.82
C LEU A 65 -4.36 2.01 -6.16
N SER A 66 -5.27 2.99 -6.21
CA SER A 66 -5.68 3.70 -7.42
C SER A 66 -4.51 4.39 -8.14
N THR A 67 -4.72 4.68 -9.42
CA THR A 67 -3.75 5.31 -10.32
C THR A 67 -3.25 6.65 -9.82
N ASP A 68 -4.08 7.39 -9.07
CA ASP A 68 -3.73 8.72 -8.56
C ASP A 68 -2.90 8.67 -7.27
N GLN A 69 -3.08 7.62 -6.47
CA GLN A 69 -2.35 7.42 -5.22
C GLN A 69 -1.06 6.63 -5.47
N THR A 70 -1.10 5.31 -5.32
CA THR A 70 0.10 4.47 -5.49
C THR A 70 0.32 4.04 -6.94
N GLY A 71 -0.74 3.85 -7.71
CA GLY A 71 -0.71 3.35 -9.08
C GLY A 71 -0.26 1.91 -9.25
N ILE A 72 -0.18 1.13 -8.16
CA ILE A 72 0.15 -0.30 -8.25
C ILE A 72 -1.07 -1.15 -8.61
N GLY A 73 -2.28 -0.65 -8.33
CA GLY A 73 -3.53 -1.35 -8.55
C GLY A 73 -3.66 -2.66 -7.75
N LYS A 74 -4.76 -3.37 -7.99
CA LYS A 74 -5.01 -4.68 -7.38
C LYS A 74 -3.92 -5.69 -7.73
N ARG A 75 -3.49 -5.74 -9.00
CA ARG A 75 -2.47 -6.68 -9.46
C ARG A 75 -1.12 -6.43 -8.79
N GLY A 76 -0.67 -5.17 -8.72
CA GLY A 76 0.58 -4.84 -8.04
C GLY A 76 0.56 -5.18 -6.55
N LEU A 77 -0.58 -4.99 -5.87
CA LEU A 77 -0.70 -5.45 -4.49
C LEU A 77 -0.53 -6.98 -4.37
N LEU A 78 -1.21 -7.75 -5.23
CA LEU A 78 -1.08 -9.21 -5.24
C LEU A 78 0.35 -9.64 -5.51
N ASP A 79 1.04 -8.98 -6.45
CA ASP A 79 2.44 -9.28 -6.77
C ASP A 79 3.37 -9.00 -5.58
N LEU A 80 3.19 -7.85 -4.91
CA LEU A 80 3.95 -7.51 -3.71
C LEU A 80 3.70 -8.49 -2.57
N THR A 81 2.43 -8.84 -2.34
CA THR A 81 2.04 -9.83 -1.33
C THR A 81 2.60 -11.21 -1.63
N ASN A 82 2.51 -11.68 -2.88
CA ASN A 82 3.06 -12.97 -3.30
C ASN A 82 4.60 -13.00 -3.19
N LYS A 83 5.27 -11.86 -3.44
CA LYS A 83 6.73 -11.74 -3.41
C LYS A 83 7.29 -11.65 -1.99
N TYR A 84 6.63 -10.92 -1.10
CA TYR A 84 7.18 -10.55 0.20
C TYR A 84 6.44 -11.15 1.40
N GLY A 85 5.29 -11.78 1.17
CA GLY A 85 4.37 -12.19 2.22
C GLY A 85 3.67 -11.01 2.89
N VAL A 86 2.66 -11.32 3.70
CA VAL A 86 1.94 -10.35 4.53
C VAL A 86 2.15 -10.65 6.00
#